data_AF-A0AAU1BSR8-F1
#
_entry.id   AF-A0AAU1BSR8-F1
#
_cell.length_a   1.000
_cell.length_b   1.000
_cell.length_c   1.000
_cell.angle_alpha   90.00
_cell.angle_beta   90.00
_cell.angle_gamma   90.00
#
_symmetry.space_group_name_H-M   'P 1'
#
loop_
_entity.id
_entity.type
_entity.pdbx_description
1 polymer ?
#
loop_
_entity_poly.entity_id
_entity_poly.type
_entity_poly.pdbx_seq_one_letter_code
_entity_poly.pdbx_strand_id
1 'polypeptide(L)'
;MGSLRNPVGPLPSSIYWRRRAVALSLIALLSLLVLWVVTSGGGKGNKSGGNDKGPDPTQSITPGPSGSGPAISTAPGGRDESSGSGGSGGSSGSGGSGGSNSSSGGTSTGSGGSGGSNSGSGGGSSVGGGDTGRQVPADSGLPTCAPGSLTLILRSTKTSFAPGEKPRLEVVVKNNSDSTCKADLGPKGAVVTVTSTGNDRVWSTEDCPSGDADVFFQVPGSSAITHTVEWNRTQSAPGCATPGAGVVSPGTYLVEAHFPGLPVARASFALAQD
;
A
#
# COMPACT_ATOMS: atom_id res chain seq x y z
N MET A 1 -20.51 -39.70 -29.41
CA MET A 1 -19.40 -38.88 -29.95
C MET A 1 -20.02 -37.81 -30.85
N GLY A 2 -19.86 -36.51 -30.70
CA GLY A 2 -19.16 -35.65 -29.74
C GLY A 2 -19.61 -34.22 -30.12
N SER A 3 -20.57 -33.70 -29.35
CA SER A 3 -21.11 -32.34 -29.47
C SER A 3 -20.07 -31.36 -28.93
N LEU A 4 -19.14 -30.91 -29.79
CA LEU A 4 -18.03 -30.02 -29.42
C LEU A 4 -17.81 -28.88 -30.44
N ARG A 5 -18.75 -28.66 -31.36
CA ARG A 5 -18.61 -27.69 -32.46
C ARG A 5 -19.48 -26.44 -32.34
N ASN A 6 -20.05 -26.14 -31.18
CA ASN A 6 -20.75 -24.86 -31.02
C ASN A 6 -20.75 -24.31 -29.58
N PRO A 7 -19.86 -23.36 -29.24
CA PRO A 7 -20.09 -22.46 -28.13
C PRO A 7 -20.90 -21.25 -28.60
N VAL A 8 -22.14 -21.19 -28.12
CA VAL A 8 -23.02 -20.01 -28.12
C VAL A 8 -22.67 -19.11 -26.93
N GLY A 9 -22.55 -17.80 -27.17
CA GLY A 9 -22.42 -16.76 -26.14
C GLY A 9 -22.12 -15.39 -26.76
N PRO A 10 -22.91 -14.32 -26.48
CA PRO A 10 -22.74 -13.01 -27.11
C PRO A 10 -21.69 -12.19 -26.33
N LEU A 11 -20.42 -12.51 -26.53
CA LEU A 11 -19.31 -11.59 -26.32
C LEU A 11 -18.50 -11.54 -27.62
N PRO A 12 -17.94 -10.38 -28.01
CA PRO A 12 -17.37 -10.19 -29.34
C PRO A 12 -16.34 -11.29 -29.63
N SER A 13 -16.66 -12.11 -30.65
CA SER A 13 -15.86 -13.25 -31.13
C SER A 13 -14.38 -12.89 -31.35
N SER A 14 -14.11 -11.61 -31.60
CA SER A 14 -12.78 -11.05 -31.76
C SER A 14 -11.86 -11.22 -30.54
N ILE A 15 -12.35 -11.15 -29.29
CA ILE A 15 -11.47 -11.24 -28.10
C ILE A 15 -10.98 -12.68 -27.88
N TYR A 16 -11.85 -13.66 -28.13
CA TYR A 16 -11.50 -15.08 -28.04
C TYR A 16 -10.52 -15.50 -29.15
N TRP A 17 -10.76 -15.06 -30.39
CA TRP A 17 -9.85 -15.32 -31.49
C TRP A 17 -8.50 -14.60 -31.32
N ARG A 18 -8.48 -13.38 -30.76
CA ARG A 18 -7.23 -12.67 -30.44
C ARG A 18 -6.40 -13.39 -29.39
N ARG A 19 -7.00 -13.85 -28.28
CA ARG A 19 -6.28 -14.59 -27.23
C ARG A 19 -5.76 -15.93 -27.75
N ARG A 20 -6.52 -16.63 -28.60
CA ARG A 20 -6.08 -17.89 -29.23
C ARG A 20 -4.99 -17.67 -30.29
N ALA A 21 -5.07 -16.61 -31.09
CA ALA A 21 -4.02 -16.26 -32.06
C ALA A 21 -2.70 -15.92 -31.35
N VAL A 22 -2.76 -15.17 -30.24
CA VAL A 22 -1.57 -14.85 -29.42
C VAL A 22 -0.99 -16.12 -28.79
N ALA A 23 -1.83 -17.00 -28.22
CA ALA A 23 -1.37 -18.26 -27.65
C ALA A 23 -0.70 -19.17 -28.69
N LEU A 24 -1.27 -19.30 -29.89
CA LEU A 24 -0.68 -20.08 -30.98
C LEU A 24 0.64 -19.47 -31.49
N SER A 25 0.72 -18.15 -31.60
CA SER A 25 1.96 -17.44 -31.98
C SER A 25 3.09 -17.65 -30.96
N LEU A 26 2.79 -17.58 -29.66
CA LEU A 26 3.76 -17.85 -28.61
C LEU A 26 4.27 -19.29 -28.65
N ILE A 27 3.37 -20.27 -28.85
CA ILE A 27 3.75 -21.69 -28.98
C ILE A 27 4.63 -21.91 -30.22
N ALA A 28 4.31 -21.26 -31.35
CA ALA A 28 5.12 -21.31 -32.57
C ALA A 28 6.53 -20.72 -32.35
N LEU A 29 6.63 -19.57 -31.68
CA LEU A 29 7.93 -18.96 -31.35
C LEU A 29 8.76 -19.83 -30.40
N LEU A 30 8.14 -20.42 -29.39
CA LEU A 30 8.81 -21.29 -28.42
C LEU A 30 9.34 -22.56 -29.08
N SER A 31 8.55 -23.16 -29.97
CA SER A 31 8.98 -24.34 -30.74
C SER A 31 10.11 -24.01 -31.72
N LEU A 32 10.07 -22.85 -32.38
CA LEU A 32 11.15 -22.38 -33.26
C LEU A 32 12.46 -22.13 -32.48
N LEU A 33 12.37 -21.56 -31.27
CA LEU A 33 13.52 -21.33 -30.39
C LEU A 33 14.12 -22.65 -29.89
N VAL A 34 13.28 -23.61 -29.50
CA VAL A 34 13.75 -24.96 -29.12
C VAL A 34 14.41 -25.66 -30.31
N LEU A 35 13.83 -25.56 -31.51
CA LEU A 35 14.43 -26.11 -32.73
C LEU A 35 15.79 -25.46 -33.02
N TRP A 36 15.89 -24.15 -32.87
CA TRP A 36 17.14 -23.41 -33.07
C TRP A 36 18.22 -23.86 -32.08
N VAL A 37 17.92 -23.99 -30.79
CA VAL A 37 18.87 -24.46 -29.77
C VAL A 37 19.33 -25.90 -30.03
N VAL A 38 18.40 -26.78 -30.44
CA VAL A 38 18.73 -28.20 -30.73
C VAL A 38 19.55 -28.33 -32.01
N THR A 39 19.29 -27.51 -33.03
CA THR A 39 20.01 -27.55 -34.31
C THR A 39 21.31 -26.76 -34.30
N SER A 40 21.47 -25.76 -33.41
CA SER A 40 22.74 -25.05 -33.20
C SER A 40 23.70 -25.80 -32.26
N GLY A 41 23.23 -26.86 -31.60
CA GLY A 41 23.96 -27.61 -30.57
C GLY A 41 24.89 -28.73 -31.06
N GLY A 42 25.17 -28.85 -32.36
CA GLY A 42 26.01 -29.94 -32.89
C GLY A 42 26.89 -29.56 -34.08
N GLY A 43 28.20 -29.32 -33.84
CA GLY A 43 29.17 -29.13 -34.94
C GLY A 43 30.61 -28.71 -34.59
N LYS A 44 31.38 -29.61 -33.95
CA LYS A 44 32.79 -30.00 -34.19
C LYS A 44 33.79 -28.97 -34.81
N GLY A 45 34.86 -28.64 -34.06
CA GLY A 45 35.85 -27.59 -34.37
C GLY A 45 37.14 -27.98 -35.11
N ASN A 46 38.17 -27.11 -35.05
CA ASN A 46 39.54 -27.46 -35.44
C ASN A 46 40.65 -26.65 -34.72
N LYS A 47 41.53 -27.40 -34.04
CA LYS A 47 42.99 -27.27 -33.83
C LYS A 47 43.61 -25.91 -33.42
N SER A 48 44.03 -25.89 -32.16
CA SER A 48 45.17 -25.12 -31.67
C SER A 48 46.48 -25.68 -32.26
N GLY A 49 47.29 -24.81 -32.84
CA GLY A 49 48.68 -25.05 -33.23
C GLY A 49 49.51 -23.88 -32.72
N GLY A 50 50.43 -24.17 -31.80
CA GLY A 50 51.34 -23.19 -31.21
C GLY A 50 52.37 -22.68 -32.21
N ASN A 51 52.87 -21.47 -31.94
CA ASN A 51 54.22 -21.07 -32.27
C ASN A 51 54.67 -20.03 -31.25
N ASP A 52 55.63 -20.44 -30.42
CA ASP A 52 56.46 -19.62 -29.58
C ASP A 52 57.22 -18.55 -30.40
N LYS A 53 57.20 -17.30 -29.93
CA LYS A 53 58.38 -16.42 -29.94
C LYS A 53 58.38 -15.61 -28.64
N GLY A 54 59.52 -15.65 -27.98
CA GLY A 54 59.76 -15.24 -26.60
C GLY A 54 59.72 -13.73 -26.31
N PRO A 55 60.15 -13.34 -25.10
CA PRO A 55 59.83 -12.06 -24.47
C PRO A 55 60.80 -10.96 -24.89
N ASP A 56 60.28 -9.75 -25.09
CA ASP A 56 61.09 -8.53 -25.09
C ASP A 56 60.83 -7.71 -23.81
N PRO A 57 61.86 -7.03 -23.26
CA PRO A 57 61.85 -6.47 -21.92
C PRO A 57 61.19 -5.08 -21.83
N THR A 58 60.72 -4.79 -20.60
CA THR A 58 60.45 -3.48 -19.96
C THR A 58 60.95 -2.22 -20.66
N GLN A 59 60.08 -1.19 -20.75
CA GLN A 59 60.26 0.19 -20.25
C GLN A 59 58.83 0.77 -19.98
N SER A 60 58.52 1.57 -18.96
CA SER A 60 59.26 2.67 -18.36
C SER A 60 58.78 2.94 -16.93
N ILE A 61 59.71 3.38 -16.08
CA ILE A 61 59.43 3.99 -14.77
C ILE A 61 59.79 5.47 -14.92
N THR A 62 58.86 6.38 -14.60
CA THR A 62 59.22 7.73 -14.17
C THR A 62 58.30 8.11 -13.01
N PRO A 63 58.84 8.18 -11.77
CA PRO A 63 58.11 8.66 -10.60
C PRO A 63 57.92 10.19 -10.68
N GLY A 64 56.68 10.64 -10.56
CA GLY A 64 56.36 12.06 -10.30
C GLY A 64 56.63 12.41 -8.83
N PRO A 65 57.05 13.66 -8.53
CA PRO A 65 57.63 14.04 -7.24
C PRO A 65 56.64 13.94 -6.06
N SER A 66 57.17 13.42 -4.95
CA SER A 66 56.53 13.35 -3.64
C SER A 66 56.24 14.75 -3.09
N GLY A 67 54.97 15.06 -2.83
CA GLY A 67 54.55 16.19 -2.01
C GLY A 67 54.68 15.84 -0.53
N SER A 68 55.74 16.33 0.11
CA SER A 68 55.92 16.29 1.56
C SER A 68 54.97 17.28 2.23
N GLY A 69 54.03 16.78 3.04
CA GLY A 69 53.20 17.56 3.96
C GLY A 69 53.07 16.81 5.29
N PRO A 70 53.35 17.44 6.45
CA PRO A 70 53.55 16.72 7.70
C PRO A 70 52.24 16.16 8.27
N ALA A 71 52.30 14.88 8.66
CA ALA A 71 51.29 14.23 9.49
C ALA A 71 51.37 14.80 10.92
N ILE A 72 50.41 15.63 11.28
CA ILE A 72 50.20 16.04 12.67
C ILE A 72 49.38 14.96 13.39
N SER A 73 50.09 14.04 14.02
CA SER A 73 49.55 13.19 15.08
C SER A 73 49.52 13.99 16.38
N THR A 74 48.33 14.19 16.94
CA THR A 74 48.22 14.69 18.32
C THR A 74 46.94 14.16 18.96
N ALA A 75 47.12 13.15 19.81
CA ALA A 75 46.40 13.04 21.08
C ALA A 75 47.48 13.21 22.16
N PRO A 76 47.31 14.13 23.12
CA PRO A 76 47.10 13.64 24.49
C PRO A 76 46.32 14.60 25.41
N GLY A 77 45.79 14.07 26.52
CA GLY A 77 45.56 14.88 27.73
C GLY A 77 44.39 14.43 28.60
N GLY A 78 44.66 13.53 29.54
CA GLY A 78 43.92 13.49 30.80
C GLY A 78 44.59 14.37 31.85
N ARG A 79 43.83 14.85 32.85
CA ARG A 79 44.25 15.07 34.25
C ARG A 79 43.09 15.59 35.12
N ASP A 80 43.19 15.21 36.39
CA ASP A 80 42.19 15.23 37.45
C ASP A 80 42.13 16.52 38.30
N GLU A 81 41.06 16.58 39.11
CA GLU A 81 40.83 17.30 40.39
C GLU A 81 41.00 18.83 40.51
N SER A 82 39.93 19.53 40.92
CA SER A 82 39.79 20.09 42.29
C SER A 82 38.66 21.14 42.47
N SER A 83 37.90 20.94 43.54
CA SER A 83 37.39 21.93 44.52
C SER A 83 36.41 23.06 44.12
N GLY A 84 35.22 23.01 44.73
CA GLY A 84 34.86 24.02 45.75
C GLY A 84 33.68 24.98 45.49
N SER A 85 32.64 24.82 46.32
CA SER A 85 31.67 25.83 46.80
C SER A 85 30.49 26.21 45.87
N GLY A 86 29.22 26.20 46.28
CA GLY A 86 28.60 25.96 47.58
C GLY A 86 27.05 26.02 47.51
N GLY A 87 26.42 25.51 48.57
CA GLY A 87 25.07 25.75 49.17
C GLY A 87 23.87 26.17 48.30
N SER A 88 22.61 25.86 48.59
CA SER A 88 21.90 25.26 49.72
C SER A 88 20.42 25.17 49.29
N GLY A 89 19.64 24.27 49.87
CA GLY A 89 18.17 24.37 49.82
C GLY A 89 17.47 23.02 49.76
N GLY A 90 17.30 22.39 50.92
CA GLY A 90 16.48 21.19 51.05
C GLY A 90 14.99 21.49 51.01
N SER A 91 14.20 20.44 50.78
CA SER A 91 13.06 20.17 51.65
C SER A 91 12.64 18.71 51.54
N SER A 92 12.54 18.11 52.71
CA SER A 92 12.15 16.74 53.04
C SER A 92 10.64 16.61 53.26
N GLY A 93 10.11 15.42 53.05
CA GLY A 93 8.82 14.93 53.56
C GLY A 93 8.39 13.71 52.74
N SER A 94 8.75 12.47 53.08
CA SER A 94 8.41 11.64 54.25
C SER A 94 6.95 11.20 54.35
N GLY A 95 6.76 9.87 54.35
CA GLY A 95 5.62 9.16 54.93
C GLY A 95 4.56 8.72 53.91
N GLY A 96 4.10 7.47 53.87
CA GLY A 96 4.32 6.34 54.75
C GLY A 96 3.40 5.20 54.33
N SER A 97 3.92 3.98 54.42
CA SER A 97 3.24 2.72 54.13
C SER A 97 2.42 2.24 55.34
N GLY A 98 1.41 1.40 55.08
CA GLY A 98 0.71 0.56 56.06
C GLY A 98 -0.79 0.56 55.78
N GLY A 99 -1.54 -0.53 55.79
CA GLY A 99 -1.27 -1.93 56.14
C GLY A 99 -2.63 -2.61 56.33
N SER A 100 -2.79 -3.77 55.70
CA SER A 100 -3.49 -4.98 56.16
C SER A 100 -4.92 -4.94 56.77
N ASN A 101 -5.77 -5.78 56.14
CA ASN A 101 -6.47 -6.95 56.73
C ASN A 101 -8.02 -6.94 56.89
N SER A 102 -8.60 -7.96 56.24
CA SER A 102 -9.66 -8.90 56.67
C SER A 102 -11.09 -8.46 57.07
N SER A 103 -12.02 -8.96 56.24
CA SER A 103 -13.18 -9.82 56.55
C SER A 103 -14.22 -9.37 57.60
N SER A 104 -15.48 -9.17 57.17
CA SER A 104 -16.61 -10.12 57.36
C SER A 104 -18.01 -9.46 57.26
N GLY A 105 -18.90 -10.05 56.45
CA GLY A 105 -20.31 -10.36 56.79
C GLY A 105 -21.41 -9.28 56.72
N GLY A 106 -22.44 -9.52 55.88
CA GLY A 106 -23.82 -9.07 56.19
C GLY A 106 -24.75 -8.65 55.04
N THR A 107 -25.33 -9.63 54.34
CA THR A 107 -26.72 -9.72 53.79
C THR A 107 -27.54 -8.46 53.40
N SER A 108 -28.04 -8.41 52.15
CA SER A 108 -29.45 -8.70 51.77
C SER A 108 -29.92 -8.05 50.44
N THR A 109 -30.36 -8.92 49.52
CA THR A 109 -31.50 -8.82 48.58
C THR A 109 -31.71 -7.60 47.65
N GLY A 110 -31.72 -7.89 46.34
CA GLY A 110 -32.35 -7.05 45.31
C GLY A 110 -32.08 -7.55 43.89
N SER A 111 -32.99 -8.39 43.38
CA SER A 111 -32.98 -9.06 42.07
C SER A 111 -33.00 -8.12 40.86
N GLY A 112 -32.37 -8.53 39.75
CA GLY A 112 -32.72 -8.03 38.42
C GLY A 112 -31.67 -8.19 37.31
N GLY A 113 -31.77 -9.29 36.54
CA GLY A 113 -31.67 -9.22 35.06
C GLY A 113 -30.29 -9.21 34.40
N SER A 114 -29.72 -10.40 34.24
CA SER A 114 -29.09 -11.00 33.05
C SER A 114 -28.63 -10.11 31.87
N GLY A 115 -27.37 -10.31 31.48
CA GLY A 115 -26.87 -9.97 30.13
C GLY A 115 -25.35 -10.04 30.03
N GLY A 116 -24.79 -11.26 30.06
CA GLY A 116 -23.34 -11.50 30.11
C GLY A 116 -22.58 -10.98 28.88
N SER A 117 -21.38 -10.45 29.13
CA SER A 117 -20.34 -10.28 28.11
C SER A 117 -19.07 -10.91 28.66
N ASN A 118 -18.87 -12.18 28.32
CA ASN A 118 -17.61 -12.86 28.55
C ASN A 118 -16.75 -12.73 27.28
N SER A 119 -15.58 -12.12 27.48
CA SER A 119 -14.27 -12.46 26.92
C SER A 119 -14.17 -12.93 25.47
N GLY A 120 -13.33 -12.25 24.69
CA GLY A 120 -12.92 -12.75 23.38
C GLY A 120 -11.78 -11.96 22.75
N SER A 121 -10.61 -11.90 23.42
CA SER A 121 -9.35 -11.72 22.70
C SER A 121 -9.17 -12.92 21.76
N GLY A 122 -9.47 -12.71 20.47
CA GLY A 122 -9.31 -13.69 19.42
C GLY A 122 -8.47 -13.10 18.30
N GLY A 123 -7.16 -13.34 18.37
CA GLY A 123 -6.30 -13.25 17.19
C GLY A 123 -6.75 -14.31 16.20
N GLY A 124 -7.46 -13.88 15.16
CA GLY A 124 -7.88 -14.71 14.05
C GLY A 124 -7.20 -14.19 12.78
N SER A 125 -6.10 -14.82 12.39
CA SER A 125 -5.58 -14.73 11.02
C SER A 125 -6.62 -15.35 10.09
N SER A 126 -7.48 -14.51 9.50
CA SER A 126 -8.31 -14.87 8.37
C SER A 126 -7.52 -14.65 7.09
N VAL A 127 -6.99 -15.73 6.53
CA VAL A 127 -6.54 -15.76 5.15
C VAL A 127 -7.79 -15.72 4.27
N GLY A 128 -8.12 -14.54 3.75
CA GLY A 128 -9.24 -14.37 2.81
C GLY A 128 -10.10 -13.12 3.01
N GLY A 129 -9.48 -11.96 3.20
CA GLY A 129 -10.12 -10.65 3.19
C GLY A 129 -9.00 -9.62 3.27
N GLY A 130 -8.97 -8.64 2.35
CA GLY A 130 -7.94 -7.60 2.40
C GLY A 130 -7.95 -6.93 3.78
N ASP A 131 -6.77 -6.82 4.40
CA ASP A 131 -6.62 -6.10 5.65
C ASP A 131 -7.15 -4.68 5.44
N THR A 132 -8.11 -4.21 6.25
CA THR A 132 -8.68 -2.86 6.06
C THR A 132 -7.72 -1.75 6.50
N GLY A 133 -6.53 -2.13 6.99
CA GLY A 133 -5.57 -1.25 7.60
C GLY A 133 -6.00 -0.82 9.00
N ARG A 134 -5.03 -0.65 9.90
CA ARG A 134 -5.27 -0.07 11.22
C ARG A 134 -5.21 1.45 11.09
N GLN A 135 -6.28 2.16 11.46
CA GLN A 135 -6.23 3.62 11.56
C GLN A 135 -5.25 4.04 12.66
N VAL A 136 -4.47 5.08 12.39
CA VAL A 136 -3.48 5.64 13.33
C VAL A 136 -3.63 7.16 13.42
N PRO A 137 -3.29 7.77 14.57
CA PRO A 137 -3.25 9.22 14.70
C PRO A 137 -2.22 9.86 13.76
N ALA A 138 -2.45 11.12 13.39
CA ALA A 138 -1.55 11.90 12.53
C ALA A 138 -0.15 12.08 13.16
N ASP A 139 -0.08 12.21 14.48
CA ASP A 139 1.13 12.33 15.30
C ASP A 139 1.79 10.98 15.65
N SER A 140 1.31 9.88 15.08
CA SER A 140 1.95 8.57 15.27
C SER A 140 3.42 8.59 14.81
N GLY A 141 4.29 7.89 15.53
CA GLY A 141 5.72 7.76 15.22
C GLY A 141 6.05 6.97 13.94
N LEU A 142 5.04 6.60 13.15
CA LEU A 142 5.24 5.97 11.84
C LEU A 142 5.63 7.02 10.79
N PRO A 143 6.59 6.71 9.91
CA PRO A 143 6.93 7.59 8.80
C PRO A 143 5.78 7.64 7.78
N THR A 144 5.63 8.76 7.09
CA THR A 144 4.71 8.86 5.95
C THR A 144 5.23 8.03 4.79
N CYS A 145 4.35 7.25 4.15
CA CYS A 145 4.74 6.42 3.01
C CYS A 145 5.27 7.28 1.86
N ALA A 146 6.42 6.89 1.28
CA ALA A 146 6.96 7.57 0.12
C ALA A 146 6.09 7.26 -1.12
N PRO A 147 5.73 8.24 -1.95
CA PRO A 147 4.90 7.99 -3.13
C PRO A 147 5.49 6.90 -4.05
N GLY A 148 6.80 6.89 -4.28
CA GLY A 148 7.46 5.85 -5.10
C GLY A 148 7.40 4.42 -4.53
N SER A 149 7.10 4.27 -3.24
CA SER A 149 6.94 2.95 -2.60
C SER A 149 5.50 2.45 -2.59
N LEU A 150 4.53 3.30 -2.92
CA LEU A 150 3.12 2.94 -2.89
C LEU A 150 2.62 2.58 -4.29
N THR A 151 1.60 1.74 -4.32
CA THR A 151 0.77 1.51 -5.50
C THR A 151 -0.69 1.66 -5.12
N LEU A 152 -1.36 2.57 -5.81
CA LEU A 152 -2.79 2.81 -5.67
C LEU A 152 -3.55 1.95 -6.70
N ILE A 153 -4.55 1.23 -6.23
CA ILE A 153 -5.46 0.45 -7.08
C ILE A 153 -6.88 0.81 -6.67
N LEU A 154 -7.73 1.08 -7.65
CA LEU A 154 -9.14 1.36 -7.42
C LEU A 154 -9.98 0.24 -8.04
N ARG A 155 -10.94 -0.27 -7.28
CA ARG A 155 -11.85 -1.31 -7.73
C ARG A 155 -13.28 -0.96 -7.34
N SER A 156 -14.23 -1.31 -8.19
CA SER A 156 -15.63 -1.40 -7.77
C SER A 156 -15.91 -2.84 -7.35
N THR A 157 -16.65 -3.02 -6.27
CA THR A 157 -17.08 -4.35 -5.79
C THR A 157 -17.97 -5.08 -6.81
N LYS A 158 -18.70 -4.32 -7.63
CA LYS A 158 -19.53 -4.83 -8.73
C LYS A 158 -19.34 -3.99 -9.99
N THR A 159 -19.55 -4.61 -11.15
CA THR A 159 -19.57 -3.90 -12.44
C THR A 159 -20.91 -3.26 -12.74
N SER A 160 -21.99 -3.69 -12.06
CA SER A 160 -23.34 -3.13 -12.16
C SER A 160 -24.05 -3.19 -10.81
N PHE A 161 -24.75 -2.12 -10.45
CA PHE A 161 -25.53 -1.99 -9.21
C PHE A 161 -27.03 -1.84 -9.54
N ALA A 162 -27.87 -2.54 -8.78
CA ALA A 162 -29.32 -2.46 -8.95
C ALA A 162 -29.86 -1.06 -8.56
N PRO A 163 -31.11 -0.71 -8.94
CA PRO A 163 -31.72 0.51 -8.45
C PRO A 163 -31.75 0.56 -6.92
N GLY A 164 -31.44 1.73 -6.35
CA GLY A 164 -31.30 1.92 -4.90
C GLY A 164 -30.06 1.27 -4.26
N GLU A 165 -29.35 0.38 -4.95
CA GLU A 165 -28.11 -0.21 -4.44
C GLU A 165 -26.98 0.83 -4.47
N LYS A 166 -26.25 0.96 -3.35
CA LYS A 166 -25.15 1.90 -3.19
C LYS A 166 -23.83 1.30 -3.72
N PRO A 167 -23.15 1.97 -4.66
CA PRO A 167 -21.83 1.55 -5.09
C PRO A 167 -20.82 1.52 -3.94
N ARG A 168 -20.11 0.38 -3.81
CA ARG A 168 -18.95 0.24 -2.91
C ARG A 168 -17.68 0.20 -3.74
N LEU A 169 -16.80 1.16 -3.44
CA LEU A 169 -15.53 1.40 -4.13
C LEU A 169 -14.39 1.04 -3.18
N GLU A 170 -13.54 0.12 -3.58
CA GLU A 170 -12.37 -0.32 -2.83
C GLU A 170 -11.14 0.43 -3.33
N VAL A 171 -10.60 1.31 -2.48
CA VAL A 171 -9.32 1.97 -2.65
C VAL A 171 -8.27 1.11 -1.96
N VAL A 172 -7.45 0.42 -2.76
CA VAL A 172 -6.40 -0.47 -2.26
C VAL A 172 -5.07 0.25 -2.35
N VAL A 173 -4.38 0.35 -1.22
CA VAL A 173 -3.03 0.92 -1.13
C VAL A 173 -2.05 -0.18 -0.78
N LYS A 174 -1.16 -0.47 -1.73
CA LYS A 174 -0.09 -1.44 -1.55
C LYS A 174 1.21 -0.73 -1.23
N ASN A 175 1.86 -1.14 -0.15
CA ASN A 175 3.24 -0.76 0.17
C ASN A 175 4.20 -1.80 -0.41
N ASN A 176 5.03 -1.36 -1.35
CA ASN A 176 6.05 -2.18 -2.00
C ASN A 176 7.42 -2.09 -1.32
N SER A 177 7.53 -1.34 -0.21
CA SER A 177 8.72 -1.33 0.65
C SER A 177 8.55 -2.31 1.80
N ASP A 178 9.65 -2.72 2.44
CA ASP A 178 9.60 -3.61 3.61
C ASP A 178 9.34 -2.87 4.94
N SER A 179 9.29 -1.54 4.90
CA SER A 179 9.08 -0.71 6.09
C SER A 179 7.61 -0.34 6.25
N THR A 180 7.07 -0.50 7.45
CA THR A 180 5.73 -0.01 7.79
C THR A 180 5.69 1.50 7.81
N CYS A 181 4.70 2.08 7.15
CA CYS A 181 4.49 3.52 7.06
C CYS A 181 3.01 3.86 7.27
N LYS A 182 2.69 5.16 7.33
CA LYS A 182 1.30 5.64 7.33
C LYS A 182 0.96 6.37 6.04
N ALA A 183 -0.24 6.15 5.54
CA ALA A 183 -0.80 6.82 4.36
C ALA A 183 -2.12 7.50 4.74
N ASP A 184 -2.36 8.69 4.20
CA ASP A 184 -3.62 9.41 4.39
C ASP A 184 -4.66 8.94 3.38
N LEU A 185 -5.62 8.14 3.84
CA LEU A 185 -6.77 7.68 3.04
C LEU A 185 -8.04 8.46 3.39
N GLY A 186 -7.88 9.63 4.03
CA GLY A 186 -8.96 10.54 4.28
C GLY A 186 -9.53 11.15 2.99
N PRO A 187 -10.68 11.83 3.10
CA PRO A 187 -11.39 12.39 1.96
C PRO A 187 -10.59 13.44 1.17
N LYS A 188 -9.53 14.03 1.75
CA LYS A 188 -8.58 14.93 1.07
C LYS A 188 -7.24 14.28 0.70
N GLY A 189 -6.88 13.17 1.34
CA GLY A 189 -5.66 12.42 1.06
C GLY A 189 -5.80 11.47 -0.13
N ALA A 190 -6.81 10.61 -0.10
CA ALA A 190 -7.16 9.71 -1.19
C ALA A 190 -8.50 10.13 -1.82
N VAL A 191 -8.47 11.21 -2.60
CA VAL A 191 -9.68 11.80 -3.19
C VAL A 191 -10.28 10.84 -4.22
N VAL A 192 -11.52 10.42 -3.99
CA VAL A 192 -12.28 9.60 -4.95
C VAL A 192 -13.30 10.49 -5.63
N THR A 193 -13.27 10.50 -6.97
CA THR A 193 -14.15 11.29 -7.82
C THR A 193 -14.93 10.38 -8.75
N VAL A 194 -16.23 10.64 -8.90
CA VAL A 194 -17.13 9.93 -9.81
C VAL A 194 -17.58 10.88 -10.91
N THR A 195 -17.46 10.40 -12.15
CA THR A 195 -17.74 11.16 -13.37
C THR A 195 -18.67 10.35 -14.27
N SER A 196 -19.66 11.00 -14.87
CA SER A 196 -20.55 10.40 -15.87
C SER A 196 -19.83 10.19 -17.21
N THR A 197 -20.37 9.36 -18.11
CA THR A 197 -19.88 9.23 -19.50
C THR A 197 -19.86 10.55 -20.29
N GLY A 198 -20.64 11.55 -19.86
CA GLY A 198 -20.59 12.91 -20.42
C GLY A 198 -19.40 13.75 -19.96
N ASN A 199 -18.48 13.19 -19.17
CA ASN A 199 -17.40 13.89 -18.47
C ASN A 199 -17.87 14.89 -17.39
N ASP A 200 -19.14 14.83 -17.00
CA ASP A 200 -19.66 15.60 -15.88
C ASP A 200 -19.23 14.97 -14.54
N ARG A 201 -18.45 15.70 -13.74
CA ARG A 201 -18.14 15.31 -12.35
C ARG A 201 -19.42 15.36 -11.53
N VAL A 202 -19.88 14.20 -11.07
CA VAL A 202 -21.13 14.10 -10.30
C VAL A 202 -20.88 14.09 -8.81
N TRP A 203 -19.76 13.52 -8.36
CA TRP A 203 -19.48 13.39 -6.93
C TRP A 203 -17.98 13.31 -6.62
N SER A 204 -17.58 13.76 -5.43
CA SER A 204 -16.24 13.53 -4.88
C SER A 204 -16.23 13.47 -3.36
N THR A 205 -15.29 12.72 -2.78
CA THR A 205 -15.06 12.66 -1.33
C THR A 205 -14.65 14.00 -0.73
N GLU A 206 -14.01 14.88 -1.52
CA GLU A 206 -13.49 16.17 -1.04
C GLU A 206 -14.56 17.26 -0.92
N ASP A 207 -15.69 17.10 -1.61
CA ASP A 207 -16.72 18.14 -1.74
C ASP A 207 -17.46 18.38 -0.43
N CYS A 208 -17.75 17.30 0.31
CA CYS A 208 -18.47 17.37 1.57
C CYS A 208 -18.02 16.23 2.51
N PRO A 209 -16.79 16.31 3.05
CA PRO A 209 -16.28 15.29 3.96
C PRO A 209 -17.07 15.31 5.27
N SER A 210 -17.65 14.17 5.63
CA SER A 210 -18.23 13.95 6.94
C SER A 210 -17.15 13.40 7.89
N GLY A 211 -16.53 14.27 8.69
CA GLY A 211 -15.50 13.89 9.65
C GLY A 211 -14.15 14.55 9.38
N ASP A 212 -13.08 13.94 9.91
CA ASP A 212 -11.72 14.45 9.75
C ASP A 212 -11.30 14.44 8.27
N ALA A 213 -10.65 15.53 7.85
CA ALA A 213 -10.16 15.68 6.48
C ALA A 213 -9.00 14.72 6.16
N ASP A 214 -8.20 14.43 7.18
CA ASP A 214 -7.00 13.61 7.11
C ASP A 214 -7.22 12.36 7.98
N VAL A 215 -7.16 11.18 7.36
CA VAL A 215 -7.40 9.90 8.03
C VAL A 215 -6.25 8.97 7.71
N PHE A 216 -5.33 8.84 8.65
CA PHE A 216 -4.12 8.04 8.45
C PHE A 216 -4.36 6.56 8.76
N PHE A 217 -3.91 5.71 7.86
CA PHE A 217 -3.88 4.26 8.04
C PHE A 217 -2.45 3.76 8.03
N GLN A 218 -2.15 2.82 8.93
CA GLN A 218 -0.92 2.07 8.90
C GLN A 218 -0.95 1.10 7.72
N VAL A 219 0.08 1.17 6.87
CA VAL A 219 0.31 0.27 5.74
C VAL A 219 1.57 -0.56 6.05
N PRO A 220 1.42 -1.82 6.46
CA PRO A 220 2.57 -2.68 6.74
C PRO A 220 3.46 -2.85 5.50
N GLY A 221 4.75 -3.10 5.74
CA GLY A 221 5.70 -3.42 4.67
C GLY A 221 5.23 -4.61 3.83
N SER A 222 5.47 -4.55 2.52
CA SER A 222 5.16 -5.61 1.55
C SER A 222 3.70 -6.09 1.60
N SER A 223 2.80 -5.23 2.07
CA SER A 223 1.39 -5.53 2.32
C SER A 223 0.49 -4.54 1.61
N ALA A 224 -0.80 -4.88 1.49
CA ALA A 224 -1.81 -3.97 0.96
C ALA A 224 -2.95 -3.84 1.97
N ILE A 225 -3.49 -2.62 2.06
CA ILE A 225 -4.70 -2.34 2.82
C ILE A 225 -5.83 -1.90 1.89
N THR A 226 -7.06 -2.21 2.26
CA THR A 226 -8.25 -1.84 1.49
C THR A 226 -9.13 -0.88 2.28
N HIS A 227 -9.32 0.33 1.74
CA HIS A 227 -10.29 1.29 2.24
C HIS A 227 -11.54 1.28 1.37
N THR A 228 -12.72 1.10 1.97
CA THR A 228 -13.98 1.03 1.25
C THR A 228 -14.73 2.35 1.35
N VAL A 229 -14.97 2.97 0.21
CA VAL A 229 -15.80 4.18 0.05
C VAL A 229 -17.18 3.75 -0.43
N GLU A 230 -18.21 4.08 0.35
CA GLU A 230 -19.61 3.87 -0.03
C GLU A 230 -20.19 5.18 -0.60
N TRP A 231 -20.69 5.13 -1.83
CA TRP A 231 -21.36 6.26 -2.45
C TRP A 231 -22.87 6.06 -2.47
N ASN A 232 -23.62 7.06 -2.01
CA ASN A 232 -25.07 7.05 -1.88
C ASN A 232 -25.82 7.39 -3.18
N ARG A 233 -25.13 7.51 -4.32
CA ARG A 233 -25.70 7.92 -5.62
C ARG A 233 -26.28 9.34 -5.61
N THR A 234 -25.85 10.20 -4.69
CA THR A 234 -26.16 11.62 -4.76
C THR A 234 -25.00 12.38 -5.35
N GLN A 235 -25.31 13.44 -6.08
CA GLN A 235 -24.29 14.39 -6.47
C GLN A 235 -23.67 15.05 -5.23
N SER A 236 -22.47 15.59 -5.35
CA SER A 236 -21.90 16.50 -4.36
C SER A 236 -21.56 17.85 -4.96
N ALA A 237 -21.50 18.86 -4.12
CA ALA A 237 -21.08 20.20 -4.47
C ALA A 237 -19.99 20.65 -3.49
N PRO A 238 -18.93 21.34 -3.96
CA PRO A 238 -17.86 21.83 -3.09
C PRO A 238 -18.38 22.61 -1.89
N GLY A 239 -17.85 22.33 -0.71
CA GLY A 239 -18.23 23.02 0.54
C GLY A 239 -19.64 22.69 1.02
N CYS A 240 -20.17 21.50 0.68
CA CYS A 240 -21.53 21.08 1.03
C CYS A 240 -22.61 22.10 0.60
N ALA A 241 -22.44 22.74 -0.56
CA ALA A 241 -23.35 23.78 -1.03
C ALA A 241 -24.81 23.26 -1.12
N THR A 242 -25.77 24.14 -0.80
CA THR A 242 -27.21 23.84 -0.81
C THR A 242 -27.93 24.61 -1.92
N PRO A 243 -29.02 24.05 -2.51
CA PRO A 243 -29.70 22.80 -2.15
C PRO A 243 -28.88 21.54 -2.44
N GLY A 244 -29.14 20.47 -1.69
CA GLY A 244 -28.43 19.21 -1.82
C GLY A 244 -28.46 18.70 -3.26
N ALA A 245 -27.31 18.29 -3.77
CA ALA A 245 -27.18 17.90 -5.15
C ALA A 245 -27.95 16.59 -5.41
N GLY A 246 -28.69 16.55 -6.53
CA GLY A 246 -29.74 15.57 -6.80
C GLY A 246 -29.24 14.12 -6.88
N VAL A 247 -30.17 13.17 -6.95
CA VAL A 247 -29.84 11.75 -7.22
C VAL A 247 -29.33 11.62 -8.65
N VAL A 248 -28.24 10.89 -8.86
CA VAL A 248 -27.70 10.64 -10.20
C VAL A 248 -28.57 9.65 -10.99
N SER A 249 -28.66 9.86 -12.30
CA SER A 249 -29.42 9.00 -13.19
C SER A 249 -28.75 7.62 -13.37
N PRO A 250 -29.49 6.58 -13.80
CA PRO A 250 -28.88 5.35 -14.31
C PRO A 250 -27.89 5.63 -15.44
N GLY A 251 -26.87 4.78 -15.60
CA GLY A 251 -25.82 4.97 -16.61
C GLY A 251 -24.48 4.39 -16.22
N THR A 252 -23.48 4.60 -17.07
CA THR A 252 -22.10 4.18 -16.82
C THR A 252 -21.32 5.33 -16.17
N TYR A 253 -20.52 4.99 -15.18
CA TYR A 253 -19.72 5.92 -14.41
C TYR A 253 -18.25 5.51 -14.43
N LEU A 254 -17.39 6.51 -14.55
CA LEU A 254 -15.96 6.40 -14.31
C LEU A 254 -15.67 6.88 -12.89
N VAL A 255 -14.85 6.13 -12.18
CA VAL A 255 -14.35 6.48 -10.86
C VAL A 255 -12.84 6.64 -10.95
N GLU A 256 -12.34 7.72 -10.39
CA GLU A 256 -10.93 8.01 -10.29
C GLU A 256 -10.55 8.18 -8.82
N ALA A 257 -9.43 7.59 -8.40
CA ALA A 257 -8.84 7.80 -7.09
C ALA A 257 -7.49 8.49 -7.27
N HIS A 258 -7.34 9.62 -6.60
CA HIS A 258 -6.16 10.46 -6.62
C HIS A 258 -5.49 10.40 -5.26
N PHE A 259 -4.21 10.06 -5.25
CA PHE A 259 -3.37 10.11 -4.06
C PHE A 259 -2.10 10.91 -4.40
N PRO A 260 -1.66 11.85 -3.54
CA PRO A 260 -0.52 12.72 -3.81
C PRO A 260 0.74 11.94 -4.24
N GLY A 261 1.27 12.29 -5.41
CA GLY A 261 2.49 11.69 -5.95
C GLY A 261 2.33 10.29 -6.55
N LEU A 262 1.10 9.76 -6.64
CA LEU A 262 0.81 8.48 -7.31
C LEU A 262 0.05 8.68 -8.63
N PRO A 263 0.19 7.74 -9.59
CA PRO A 263 -0.70 7.69 -10.75
C PRO A 263 -2.16 7.56 -10.34
N VAL A 264 -3.06 8.20 -11.09
CA VAL A 264 -4.50 8.11 -10.88
C VAL A 264 -4.99 6.69 -11.14
N ALA A 265 -5.64 6.09 -10.15
CA ALA A 265 -6.26 4.78 -10.29
C ALA A 265 -7.70 4.93 -10.80
N ARG A 266 -8.13 4.03 -11.69
CA ARG A 266 -9.42 4.14 -12.38
C ARG A 266 -10.24 2.85 -12.28
N ALA A 267 -11.54 2.99 -12.11
CA ALA A 267 -12.51 1.91 -12.21
C ALA A 267 -13.78 2.39 -12.90
N SER A 268 -14.60 1.48 -13.41
CA SER A 268 -15.89 1.82 -14.00
C SER A 268 -16.98 0.87 -13.50
N PHE A 269 -18.19 1.39 -13.35
CA PHE A 269 -19.38 0.59 -13.03
C PHE A 269 -20.61 1.18 -13.71
N ALA A 270 -21.69 0.40 -13.77
CA ALA A 270 -23.00 0.85 -14.23
C ALA A 270 -24.00 0.93 -13.08
N LEU A 271 -24.89 1.92 -13.13
CA LEU A 271 -26.11 1.97 -12.36
C LEU A 271 -27.27 1.51 -13.25
N ALA A 272 -27.92 0.42 -12.88
CA ALA A 272 -29.06 -0.11 -13.63
C ALA A 272 -30.26 0.84 -13.57
N GLN A 273 -31.05 0.79 -14.64
CA GLN A 273 -32.37 1.42 -14.71
C GLN A 273 -33.39 0.55 -13.97
N ASP A 274 -34.40 1.20 -13.40
CA ASP A 274 -35.59 0.54 -12.82
C ASP A 274 -36.37 -0.28 -13.85
#